data_AF-A0A410Q8P4-F1
#
_entry.id   AF-A0A410Q8P4-F1
#
_cell.length_a   1.000
_cell.length_b   1.000
_cell.length_c   1.000
_cell.angle_alpha   90.00
_cell.angle_beta   90.00
_cell.angle_gamma   90.00
#
_symmetry.space_group_name_H-M   'P 1'
#
loop_
_entity.id
_entity.type
_entity.pdbx_description
1 polymer ?
#
loop_
_entity_poly.entity_id
_entity_poly.type
_entity_poly.pdbx_seq_one_letter_code
_entity_poly.pdbx_strand_id
1 'polypeptide(L)' 'MKCPYCNGEMEIGILEGGRYLLWAKQPHKVSYHPKAGEVLLGEKAVSSIRVDSYICKQCKKIIIDYANLDDVKEG' A
#
# COMPACT_ATOMS: atom_id res chain seq x y z
N MET A 1 -16.31 -4.34 -1.11
CA MET A 1 -15.45 -5.50 -1.45
C MET A 1 -15.68 -6.58 -0.42
N LYS A 2 -15.71 -7.87 -0.81
CA LYS A 2 -15.75 -8.99 0.14
C LYS A 2 -14.32 -9.40 0.51
N CYS A 3 -14.07 -9.67 1.79
CA CYS A 3 -12.78 -10.16 2.26
C CYS A 3 -12.50 -11.54 1.66
N PRO A 4 -11.40 -11.75 0.93
CA PRO A 4 -11.11 -13.04 0.30
C PRO A 4 -10.74 -14.15 1.30
N TYR A 5 -10.59 -13.81 2.58
CA TYR A 5 -10.20 -14.76 3.63
C TYR A 5 -11.37 -15.23 4.51
N CYS A 6 -12.37 -14.37 4.76
CA CYS A 6 -13.54 -14.73 5.58
C CYS A 6 -14.89 -14.48 4.90
N ASN A 7 -14.89 -13.98 3.67
CA ASN A 7 -16.08 -13.57 2.91
C ASN A 7 -16.95 -12.48 3.60
N GLY A 8 -16.44 -11.84 4.65
CA GLY A 8 -17.09 -10.71 5.32
C GLY A 8 -17.04 -9.43 4.49
N GLU A 9 -17.93 -8.48 4.78
CA GLU A 9 -17.85 -7.13 4.21
C GLU A 9 -16.58 -6.41 4.66
N MET A 10 -15.97 -5.65 3.75
CA MET A 10 -14.82 -4.81 4.03
C MET A 10 -15.22 -3.33 4.03
N GLU A 11 -14.60 -2.57 4.93
CA GLU A 11 -14.76 -1.12 5.00
C GLU A 11 -13.78 -0.44 4.04
N ILE A 12 -14.25 0.60 3.34
CA ILE A 12 -13.40 1.46 2.50
C ILE A 12 -12.70 2.48 3.40
N GLY A 13 -11.42 2.72 3.14
CA GLY A 13 -10.64 3.76 3.81
C GLY A 13 -9.39 4.14 3.02
N ILE A 14 -8.57 5.00 3.61
CA ILE A 14 -7.34 5.50 2.99
C ILE A 14 -6.16 5.00 3.80
N LEU A 15 -5.18 4.39 3.13
CA LEU A 15 -3.86 4.21 3.70
C LEU A 15 -3.04 5.48 3.46
N GLU A 16 -2.65 6.16 4.53
CA GLU A 16 -1.85 7.38 4.46
C GLU A 16 -0.41 7.11 4.92
N GLY A 17 0.54 7.43 4.05
CA GLY A 17 1.97 7.38 4.32
C GLY A 17 2.60 8.77 4.26
N GLY A 18 3.88 8.87 4.65
CA GLY A 18 4.64 10.10 4.48
C GLY A 18 4.95 10.39 3.00
N ARG A 19 6.18 10.83 2.72
CA ARG A 19 6.63 11.09 1.34
C ARG A 19 6.74 9.85 0.46
N TYR A 20 6.87 8.68 1.08
CA TYR A 20 7.02 7.39 0.41
C TYR A 20 6.05 6.39 1.00
N LEU A 21 5.48 5.54 0.15
CA LEU A 21 4.72 4.37 0.57
C LEU A 21 5.30 3.13 -0.09
N LEU A 22 6.28 2.50 0.58
CA LEU A 22 7.00 1.34 0.07
C LEU A 22 6.46 0.06 0.71
N TRP A 23 6.04 -0.89 -0.11
CA TRP A 23 5.90 -2.28 0.30
C TRP A 23 7.27 -2.97 0.12
N ALA A 24 7.94 -3.25 1.24
CA ALA A 24 9.26 -3.84 1.26
C ALA A 24 9.26 -5.19 1.98
N LYS A 25 10.20 -6.07 1.62
CA LYS A 25 10.41 -7.33 2.32
C LYS A 25 11.11 -7.11 3.67
N GLN A 26 11.88 -6.04 3.77
CA GLN A 26 12.58 -5.62 4.99
C GLN A 26 12.64 -4.10 5.10
N PRO A 27 12.75 -3.52 6.31
CA PRO A 27 12.89 -2.07 6.48
C PRO A 27 14.11 -1.51 5.74
N HIS A 28 13.91 -0.44 4.97
CA HIS A 28 14.98 0.29 4.32
C HIS A 28 15.60 1.33 5.26
N LYS A 29 16.93 1.44 5.25
CA LYS A 29 17.68 2.36 6.13
C LYS A 29 18.15 3.65 5.44
N VAL A 30 18.26 3.65 4.11
CA VAL A 30 18.95 4.71 3.36
C VAL A 30 18.14 5.24 2.18
N SER A 31 17.55 4.34 1.38
CA SER A 31 16.82 4.69 0.16
C SER A 31 15.48 3.97 0.12
N TYR A 32 14.46 4.61 -0.45
CA TYR A 32 13.15 4.02 -0.71
C TYR A 32 12.99 3.52 -2.15
N HIS A 33 14.08 3.44 -2.93
CA HIS A 33 14.06 2.69 -4.18
C HIS A 33 13.71 1.21 -3.89
N PRO A 34 12.72 0.64 -4.61
CA PRO A 34 12.35 -0.75 -4.43
C PRO A 34 13.49 -1.67 -4.89
N LYS A 35 13.73 -2.74 -4.14
CA LYS A 35 14.61 -3.86 -4.55
C LYS A 35 13.79 -4.95 -5.23
N ALA A 36 14.47 -5.99 -5.74
CA ALA A 36 13.87 -7.18 -6.36
C ALA A 36 12.64 -7.73 -5.60
N GLY A 37 11.48 -7.58 -6.24
CA GLY A 37 10.18 -7.99 -5.73
C GLY A 37 9.64 -7.14 -4.59
N GLU A 38 9.98 -5.85 -4.57
CA GLU A 38 9.37 -4.81 -3.73
C GLU A 38 8.62 -3.81 -4.62
N VAL A 39 7.69 -3.05 -4.02
CA VAL A 39 6.83 -2.13 -4.78
C VAL A 39 6.74 -0.79 -4.06
N LEU A 40 7.20 0.28 -4.72
CA LEU A 40 6.96 1.64 -4.28
C LEU A 40 5.60 2.09 -4.82
N LEU A 41 4.61 2.24 -3.95
CA LEU A 41 3.23 2.59 -4.28
C LEU A 41 3.02 4.09 -4.53
N GLY A 42 4.01 4.92 -4.16
CA GLY A 42 3.99 6.34 -4.43
C GLY A 42 5.16 7.08 -3.79
N GLU A 43 5.54 8.18 -4.43
CA GLU A 43 6.61 9.08 -4.04
C GLU A 43 6.17 10.53 -4.27
N LYS A 44 6.24 11.36 -3.22
CA LYS A 44 5.96 12.80 -3.30
C LYS A 44 7.05 13.61 -2.64
N ALA A 45 7.35 14.76 -3.24
CA ALA A 45 8.40 15.64 -2.75
C ALA A 45 8.05 16.29 -1.39
N VAL A 46 6.79 16.70 -1.20
CA VAL A 46 6.38 17.58 -0.08
C VAL A 46 5.17 17.05 0.72
N SER A 47 4.25 16.33 0.09
CA SER A 47 2.99 15.90 0.71
C SER A 47 2.92 14.40 1.00
N SER A 48 1.89 13.99 1.75
CA SER A 48 1.61 12.59 2.03
C SER A 48 1.10 11.83 0.79
N ILE A 49 1.43 10.54 0.75
CA ILE A 49 0.83 9.57 -0.15
C ILE A 49 -0.47 9.06 0.47
N ARG A 50 -1.52 8.97 -0.34
CA ARG A 50 -2.81 8.41 0.04
C ARG A 50 -3.22 7.40 -1.01
N VAL A 51 -3.60 6.22 -0.56
CA VAL A 51 -4.04 5.12 -1.43
C VAL A 51 -5.36 4.58 -0.91
N ASP A 52 -6.34 4.45 -1.80
CA ASP A 52 -7.61 3.82 -1.48
C ASP A 52 -7.38 2.36 -1.08
N SER A 53 -8.07 1.93 -0.04
CA SER A 53 -7.83 0.63 0.57
C SER A 53 -9.10 0.06 1.18
N TYR A 54 -9.09 -1.26 1.39
CA TYR A 54 -10.17 -1.97 2.04
C TYR A 54 -9.64 -2.65 3.30
N ILE A 55 -10.28 -2.43 4.44
CA ILE A 55 -9.93 -3.09 5.70
C ILE A 55 -10.97 -4.14 6.07
N CYS A 56 -10.50 -5.35 6.36
CA CYS A 56 -11.27 -6.37 7.07
C CYS A 56 -10.83 -6.37 8.53
N LYS A 57 -11.63 -5.73 9.41
CA LYS A 57 -11.33 -5.68 10.85
C LYS A 57 -11.48 -7.03 11.57
N GLN A 58 -12.16 -8.00 10.97
CA GLN A 58 -12.24 -9.37 11.50
C GLN A 58 -10.92 -10.11 11.28
N CYS A 59 -10.43 -10.16 10.04
CA CYS A 59 -9.16 -10.82 9.69
C CYS A 59 -7.92 -9.98 10.02
N LYS A 60 -8.07 -8.71 10.38
CA LYS A 60 -6.98 -7.73 10.57
C LYS A 60 -6.11 -7.60 9.33
N LYS A 61 -6.74 -7.50 8.16
CA LYS A 61 -6.08 -7.38 6.86
C LYS A 61 -6.50 -6.10 6.16
N ILE A 62 -5.55 -5.50 5.45
CA ILE A 62 -5.78 -4.40 4.52
C ILE A 62 -5.46 -4.92 3.12
N ILE A 63 -6.30 -4.59 2.15
CA ILE A 63 -6.10 -4.89 0.73
C ILE A 63 -6.02 -3.57 -0.01
N ILE A 64 -5.02 -3.48 -0.88
CA ILE A 64 -4.80 -2.38 -1.80
C ILE A 64 -4.73 -3.00 -3.19
N ASP A 65 -5.51 -2.45 -4.12
CA ASP A 65 -5.31 -2.69 -5.55
C ASP A 65 -4.45 -1.54 -6.07
N TYR A 66 -3.21 -1.86 -6.46
CA TYR A 66 -2.24 -0.87 -6.90
C TYR A 66 -2.09 -0.79 -8.42
N ALA A 67 -2.89 -1.54 -9.18
CA ALA A 67 -2.78 -1.59 -10.64
C ALA A 67 -3.10 -0.24 -11.33
N ASN A 68 -3.85 0.63 -10.66
CA ASN A 68 -4.29 1.93 -11.20
C ASN A 68 -3.61 3.13 -10.50
N LEU A 69 -2.52 2.91 -9.77
CA LEU A 69 -1.76 4.01 -9.17
C LEU A 69 -0.74 4.54 -10.19
N ASP A 70 -0.69 5.86 -10.37
CA ASP A 70 0.08 6.49 -11.45
C ASP A 70 1.61 6.38 -11.29
N ASP A 71 2.12 6.36 -10.04
CA ASP A 71 3.56 6.49 -9.72
C ASP A 71 4.18 5.21 -9.14
N VAL A 72 3.71 4.04 -9.57
CA VAL A 72 4.20 2.75 -9.07
C VAL A 72 5.57 2.41 -9.68
N LYS A 73 6.50 1.97 -8.83
CA LYS A 73 7.80 1.40 -9.25
C LYS A 73 7.96 0.00 -8.66
N GLU A 74 8.15 -0.99 -9.51
CA GLU A 74 8.49 -2.36 -9.12
C GLU A 74 10.00 -2.58 -9.26
N GLY A 75 10.60 -3.27 -8.27
CA GLY A 75 12.03 -3.56 -8.22
C GLY A 75 12.39 -4.99 -8.60
#